data_AF-A0A654DEB9-F1
#
_entry.id   AF-A0A654DEB9-F1
#
_cell.length_a   1.000
_cell.length_b   1.000
_cell.length_c   1.000
_cell.angle_alpha   90.00
_cell.angle_beta   90.00
_cell.angle_gamma   90.00
#
_symmetry.space_group_name_H-M   'P 1'
#
loop_
_entity.id
_entity.type
_entity.pdbx_description
1 polymer ?
#
loop_
_entity_poly.entity_id
_entity_poly.type
_entity_poly.pdbx_seq_one_letter_code
_entity_poly.pdbx_strand_id
1 'polypeptide(L)' 'MSEFYEGLAEILEIEPATVNSDLALDEGAWDSLAVVSTIALIDEVFDRTVSADALADCRTVGDIEKLVGADA' A
#
# COMPACT_ATOMS: atom_id res chain seq x y z
N MET A 1 -9.94 -4.31 -4.94
CA MET A 1 -8.86 -3.39 -5.38
C MET A 1 -9.25 -1.93 -5.22
N SER A 2 -10.47 -1.51 -5.59
CA SER A 2 -10.90 -0.11 -5.42
C SER A 2 -10.74 0.40 -3.98
N GLU A 3 -11.24 -0.34 -2.98
CA GLU A 3 -11.11 0.05 -1.56
C GLU A 3 -9.66 0.17 -1.08
N PHE A 4 -8.77 -0.70 -1.55
CA PHE A 4 -7.34 -0.62 -1.23
C PHE A 4 -6.69 0.62 -1.87
N TYR A 5 -6.96 0.88 -3.15
CA TYR A 5 -6.40 2.05 -3.82
C TYR A 5 -6.97 3.36 -3.29
N GLU A 6 -8.26 3.38 -2.90
CA GLU A 6 -8.88 4.53 -2.23
C GLU A 6 -8.22 4.81 -0.88
N GLY A 7 -8.10 3.80 -0.02
CA GLY A 7 -7.43 3.96 1.27
C GLY A 7 -5.94 4.31 1.14
N LEU A 8 -5.25 3.71 0.17
CA LEU A 8 -3.85 4.01 -0.09
C LEU A 8 -3.67 5.45 -0.61
N ALA A 9 -4.58 5.93 -1.46
CA ALA A 9 -4.57 7.31 -1.93
C ALA A 9 -4.80 8.30 -0.79
N GLU A 10 -5.70 8.00 0.14
CA GLU A 10 -5.90 8.80 1.35
C GLU A 10 -4.65 8.83 2.23
N ILE A 11 -3.98 7.69 2.42
CA ILE A 11 -2.72 7.59 3.19
C ILE A 11 -1.60 8.41 2.54
N LEU A 12 -1.48 8.32 1.22
CA LEU A 12 -0.45 9.01 0.43
C LEU A 12 -0.80 10.46 0.12
N GLU A 13 -1.98 10.94 0.53
CA GLU A 13 -2.52 12.26 0.24
C GLU A 13 -2.55 12.60 -1.27
N ILE A 14 -2.89 11.62 -2.12
CA ILE A 14 -2.98 11.74 -3.58
C ILE A 14 -4.38 11.37 -4.09
N GLU A 15 -4.59 11.53 -5.39
CA GLU A 15 -5.85 11.12 -6.02
C GLU A 15 -5.91 9.59 -6.20
N PRO A 16 -7.03 8.92 -5.90
CA PRO A 16 -7.16 7.48 -6.11
C PRO A 16 -7.03 7.07 -7.58
N ALA A 17 -7.29 8.00 -8.52
CA ALA A 17 -7.07 7.78 -9.94
C ALA A 17 -5.58 7.71 -10.34
N THR A 18 -4.66 8.19 -9.49
CA THR A 18 -3.21 8.10 -9.75
C THR A 18 -2.60 6.85 -9.12
N VAL A 19 -3.28 6.20 -8.18
CA VAL A 19 -2.83 4.96 -7.57
C VAL A 19 -2.92 3.83 -8.59
N ASN A 20 -1.76 3.25 -8.90
CA ASN A 20 -1.60 2.15 -9.84
C ASN A 20 -0.36 1.34 -9.45
N SER A 21 -0.20 0.13 -9.98
CA SER A 21 0.92 -0.76 -9.63
C SER A 21 2.32 -0.17 -9.93
N ASP A 22 2.43 0.75 -10.89
CA ASP A 22 3.68 1.47 -11.23
C ASP A 22 3.90 2.72 -10.37
N LEU A 23 2.96 3.08 -9.47
CA LEU A 23 3.12 4.22 -8.57
C LEU A 23 4.29 3.95 -7.62
N ALA A 24 5.27 4.85 -7.66
CA ALA A 24 6.43 4.82 -6.78
C ALA A 24 6.07 5.34 -5.37
N LEU A 25 6.50 4.58 -4.36
CA LEU A 25 6.43 4.92 -2.94
C LEU A 25 7.74 5.60 -2.57
N ASP A 26 7.83 6.90 -2.82
CA ASP A 26 9.01 7.70 -2.49
C ASP A 26 9.12 7.93 -0.97
N GLU A 27 10.35 8.11 -0.46
CA GLU A 27 10.66 8.28 0.98
C GLU A 27 9.91 9.45 1.65
N GLY A 28 9.36 10.39 0.87
CA GLY A 28 8.56 11.51 1.37
C GLY A 28 7.08 11.21 1.60
N ALA A 29 6.51 10.21 0.90
CA ALA A 29 5.12 9.78 1.06
C ALA A 29 5.03 8.41 1.75
N TRP A 30 6.13 7.65 1.74
CA TRP A 30 6.26 6.33 2.35
C TRP A 30 7.04 6.38 3.66
N ASP A 31 6.47 7.08 4.63
CA ASP A 31 7.00 7.15 5.99
C ASP A 31 6.44 6.02 6.89
N SER A 32 6.97 5.94 8.11
CA SER A 32 6.55 4.91 9.07
C SER A 32 5.05 4.95 9.37
N LEU A 33 4.40 6.12 9.26
CA LEU A 33 2.96 6.23 9.47
C LEU A 33 2.21 5.65 8.27
N ALA A 34 2.61 6.00 7.04
CA ALA A 34 2.03 5.42 5.83
C ALA A 34 2.14 3.88 5.81
N VAL A 35 3.30 3.35 6.22
CA VAL A 35 3.52 1.90 6.35
C VAL A 35 2.54 1.28 7.35
N VAL A 36 2.43 1.82 8.56
CA VAL A 36 1.54 1.29 9.60
C VAL A 36 0.06 1.37 9.18
N SER A 37 -0.37 2.49 8.60
CA SER A 37 -1.73 2.66 8.08
C SER A 37 -2.02 1.69 6.95
N THR A 38 -1.06 1.45 6.06
CA THR A 38 -1.24 0.51 4.95
C THR A 38 -1.34 -0.94 5.46
N ILE A 39 -0.60 -1.32 6.51
CA ILE A 39 -0.74 -2.65 7.13
C ILE A 39 -2.17 -2.84 7.67
N ALA A 40 -2.71 -1.84 8.37
CA ALA A 40 -4.08 -1.89 8.89
C ALA A 40 -5.10 -2.00 7.74
N LEU A 41 -4.94 -1.18 6.69
CA LEU A 41 -5.78 -1.23 5.50
C LEU A 41 -5.75 -2.61 4.83
N ILE A 42 -4.57 -3.22 4.72
CA ILE A 42 -4.41 -4.55 4.13
C ILE A 42 -5.11 -5.61 4.99
N ASP A 43 -4.97 -5.53 6.31
CA ASP A 43 -5.61 -6.46 7.24
C ASP A 43 -7.15 -6.35 7.13
N GLU A 44 -7.69 -5.13 7.02
CA GLU A 44 -9.13 -4.90 6.87
C GLU A 44 -9.68 -5.32 5.49
N VAL A 45 -8.97 -5.03 4.40
CA VAL A 45 -9.46 -5.27 3.02
C VAL A 45 -9.20 -6.70 2.56
N PHE A 46 -8.05 -7.27 2.92
CA PHE A 46 -7.60 -8.57 2.41
C PHE A 46 -7.61 -9.67 3.48
N ASP A 47 -7.93 -9.36 4.75
CA ASP A 47 -7.83 -10.29 5.89
C ASP A 47 -6.41 -10.92 5.97
N ARG A 48 -5.40 -10.07 5.72
CA ARG A 48 -4.00 -10.47 5.59
C ARG A 48 -3.12 -9.62 6.49
N THR A 49 -2.28 -10.29 7.27
CA THR A 49 -1.25 -9.61 8.04
C THR A 49 0.08 -9.62 7.29
N VAL A 50 0.63 -8.43 7.03
CA VAL A 50 1.94 -8.23 6.39
C VAL A 50 2.93 -7.60 7.36
N SER A 51 4.22 -7.88 7.18
CA SER A 51 5.27 -7.34 8.05
C SER A 51 5.64 -5.91 7.64
N ALA A 52 5.71 -5.00 8.60
CA ALA A 52 6.08 -3.60 8.37
C ALA A 52 7.44 -3.45 7.69
N ASP A 53 8.40 -4.31 8.04
CA ASP A 53 9.74 -4.34 7.43
C ASP A 53 9.68 -4.68 5.93
N ALA A 54 8.86 -5.68 5.57
CA ALA A 54 8.67 -6.09 4.18
C ALA A 54 7.91 -5.02 3.37
N LEU A 55 6.95 -4.34 4.00
CA LEU A 55 6.21 -3.24 3.39
C LEU A 55 7.06 -1.97 3.24
N ALA A 56 7.99 -1.73 4.17
CA ALA A 56 8.95 -0.63 4.11
C ALA A 56 10.01 -0.83 3.01
N ASP A 57 10.32 -2.09 2.65
CA ASP A 57 11.21 -2.41 1.53
C ASP A 57 10.51 -2.28 0.15
N CYS A 58 9.17 -2.25 0.12
CA CYS A 58 8.41 -2.02 -1.10
C CYS A 58 8.67 -0.62 -1.67
N ARG A 59 8.98 -0.56 -2.97
CA ARG A 59 9.23 0.72 -3.67
C ARG A 59 8.06 1.16 -4.54
N THR A 60 7.16 0.25 -4.85
CA THR A 60 5.99 0.51 -5.69
C THR A 60 4.74 -0.11 -5.09
N VAL A 61 3.59 0.40 -5.48
CA VAL A 61 2.30 -0.22 -5.11
C VAL A 61 2.24 -1.67 -5.60
N GLY A 62 2.80 -1.98 -6.77
CA GLY A 62 2.87 -3.34 -7.28
C GLY A 62 3.71 -4.29 -6.41
N ASP A 63 4.70 -3.79 -5.66
CA ASP A 63 5.40 -4.60 -4.66
C ASP A 63 4.49 -4.94 -3.48
N ILE A 64 3.64 -4.01 -3.04
CA ILE A 64 2.65 -4.25 -1.98
C ILE A 64 1.64 -5.30 -2.45
N GLU A 65 1.13 -5.17 -3.67
CA GLU A 65 0.17 -6.12 -4.26
C GLU A 65 0.73 -7.55 -4.31
N LYS A 66 2.01 -7.68 -4.68
CA LYS A 66 2.74 -8.96 -4.62
C LYS A 66 2.89 -9.47 -3.19
N LEU A 67 3.17 -8.57 -2.24
CA LEU A 67 3.34 -8.92 -0.83
C LEU A 67 2.05 -9.48 -0.22
N VAL A 68 0.90 -8.90 -0.54
CA VAL A 68 -0.41 -9.38 -0.07
C VAL A 68 -0.90 -10.63 -0.81
N GLY A 69 -0.20 -11.02 -1.89
CA GLY A 69 -0.58 -12.17 -2.71
C GLY A 69 -1.86 -11.93 -3.50
N ALA A 70 -2.12 -10.68 -3.90
CA ALA A 70 -3.22 -10.33 -4.81
C ALA A 70 -2.96 -10.75 -6.27
N ASP A 71 -1.87 -11.50 -6.53
CA ASP A 71 -1.59 -12.15 -7.81
C ASP A 71 -2.51 -13.36 -7.98
N ALA A 72 -3.73 -13.11 -8.48
CA ALA A 72 -4.63 -14.11 -9.05
C ALA A 72 -5.50 -13.50 -10.16
#